data_AF-H6N7F3-F1
#
_entry.id   AF-H6N7F3-F1
#
_cell.length_a   1.000
_cell.length_b   1.000
_cell.length_c   1.000
_cell.angle_alpha   90.00
_cell.angle_beta   90.00
_cell.angle_gamma   90.00
#
_symmetry.space_group_name_H-M   'P 1'
#
loop_
_entity.id
_entity.type
_entity.pdbx_description
1 polymer ?
#
loop_
_entity_poly.entity_id
_entity_poly.type
_entity_poly.pdbx_seq_one_letter_code
_entity_poly.pdbx_strand_id
1 'polypeptide(L)'
;MPSKVALASLSVLGAGTVAVGGVLGHKYLSKSSLLSKLEEKLKNSSHKKILNSKIDSIWNSWKEFYGVETPIPGISKEQLPQWCEDSLAGRDESKFDLVFKWCVVNVRSVREELKANSKEIWEEGGWEKAWETYNQGKAGGEIEDETFKKVNATQKQQGGPALKTWCETYLSKKMYEFFEGGKSYEKVAKWCVKSSS
;
A
#
# COMPACT_ATOMS: atom_id res chain seq x y z
N MET A 1 45.23 -49.88 -30.99
CA MET A 1 46.58 -49.41 -31.38
C MET A 1 46.57 -49.21 -32.89
N PRO A 2 47.08 -48.11 -33.48
CA PRO A 2 47.43 -46.79 -32.97
C PRO A 2 46.49 -45.68 -33.47
N SER A 3 46.73 -44.49 -32.92
CA SER A 3 46.00 -43.24 -33.10
C SER A 3 46.20 -42.57 -34.46
N LYS A 4 45.30 -41.63 -34.72
CA LYS A 4 45.00 -40.90 -35.95
C LYS A 4 46.18 -40.11 -36.52
N VAL A 5 46.26 -40.17 -37.84
CA VAL A 5 47.06 -39.35 -38.74
C VAL A 5 46.56 -37.89 -38.71
N ALA A 6 47.51 -36.95 -38.68
CA ALA A 6 47.31 -35.52 -38.82
C ALA A 6 46.76 -35.12 -40.20
N LEU A 7 46.19 -33.92 -40.30
CA LEU A 7 45.96 -33.05 -41.48
C LEU A 7 44.62 -32.30 -41.25
N ALA A 8 44.43 -31.02 -41.52
CA ALA A 8 45.25 -30.04 -42.21
C ALA A 8 44.80 -28.64 -41.76
N SER A 9 45.74 -27.71 -41.74
CA SER A 9 45.49 -26.28 -41.81
C SER A 9 44.87 -25.93 -43.17
N LEU A 10 43.70 -25.30 -43.16
CA LEU A 10 43.14 -24.56 -44.29
C LEU A 10 42.76 -23.16 -43.80
N SER A 11 43.70 -22.25 -43.96
CA SER A 11 43.45 -20.82 -44.07
C SER A 11 42.71 -20.55 -45.39
N VAL A 12 41.42 -20.22 -45.30
CA VAL A 12 40.66 -19.64 -46.42
C VAL A 12 40.23 -18.24 -46.01
N LEU A 13 40.92 -17.26 -46.58
CA LEU A 13 40.41 -15.91 -46.79
C LEU A 13 39.23 -16.01 -47.76
N GLY A 14 38.02 -15.83 -47.25
CA GLY A 14 36.78 -15.81 -48.02
C GLY A 14 35.85 -14.75 -47.44
N ALA A 15 35.48 -13.80 -48.29
CA ALA A 15 34.63 -12.67 -47.94
C ALA A 15 33.25 -13.11 -47.42
N GLY A 16 32.76 -12.41 -46.40
CA GLY A 16 31.34 -12.35 -46.06
C GLY A 16 30.80 -13.45 -45.15
N THR A 17 30.99 -13.30 -43.84
CA THR A 17 29.98 -13.74 -42.86
C THR A 17 29.88 -12.70 -41.76
N VAL A 18 28.67 -12.18 -41.61
CA VAL A 18 28.23 -11.29 -40.54
C VAL A 18 28.67 -11.87 -39.20
N ALA A 19 29.43 -11.11 -38.41
CA ALA A 19 29.62 -11.40 -37.00
C ALA A 19 28.28 -11.14 -36.29
N VAL A 20 27.31 -12.06 -36.43
CA VAL A 20 26.15 -12.12 -35.53
C VAL A 20 26.60 -12.87 -34.28
N GLY A 21 27.57 -12.27 -33.58
CA GLY A 21 27.96 -12.68 -32.24
C GLY A 21 26.84 -12.31 -31.28
N GLY A 22 25.95 -13.27 -31.03
CA GLY A 22 25.14 -13.40 -29.83
C GLY A 22 24.57 -12.12 -29.20
N VAL A 23 23.52 -11.54 -29.80
CA VAL A 23 22.45 -10.91 -29.02
C VAL A 23 21.27 -11.87 -28.99
N LEU A 24 21.51 -13.08 -28.50
CA LEU A 24 20.45 -14.02 -28.18
C LEU A 24 20.18 -13.94 -26.68
N GLY A 25 19.12 -13.22 -26.34
CA GLY A 25 18.22 -13.71 -25.32
C GLY A 25 18.41 -13.25 -23.87
N HIS A 26 18.73 -11.98 -23.60
CA HIS A 26 18.45 -11.45 -22.25
C HIS A 26 16.94 -11.33 -21.94
N LYS A 27 16.06 -11.54 -22.94
CA LYS A 27 14.61 -11.43 -22.78
C LYS A 27 13.90 -12.70 -22.30
N TYR A 28 14.59 -13.84 -22.16
CA TYR A 28 13.97 -15.13 -21.84
C TYR A 28 14.37 -15.76 -20.50
N LEU A 29 15.27 -15.13 -19.73
CA LEU A 29 15.75 -15.65 -18.43
C LEU A 29 15.32 -14.83 -17.20
N SER A 30 14.49 -13.80 -17.37
CA SER A 30 14.05 -12.93 -16.26
C SER A 30 12.53 -12.85 -16.12
N LYS A 31 11.81 -13.98 -16.14
CA LYS A 31 10.47 -13.99 -15.53
C LYS A 31 10.64 -13.95 -14.01
N SER A 32 11.02 -12.78 -13.53
CA SER A 32 11.12 -12.44 -12.11
C SER A 32 9.75 -12.65 -11.47
N SER A 33 9.73 -13.09 -10.22
CA SER A 33 8.49 -13.30 -9.47
C SER A 33 7.71 -11.99 -9.34
N LEU A 34 6.42 -12.07 -9.01
CA LEU A 34 5.64 -10.86 -8.71
C LEU A 34 6.28 -10.04 -7.59
N LEU A 35 6.92 -10.72 -6.62
CA LEU A 35 7.71 -10.06 -5.57
C LEU A 35 8.79 -9.16 -6.16
N SER A 36 9.68 -9.68 -7.01
CA SER A 36 10.76 -8.87 -7.59
C SER A 36 10.26 -7.69 -8.42
N LYS A 37 9.15 -7.88 -9.16
CA LYS A 37 8.52 -6.78 -9.90
C LYS A 37 7.95 -5.70 -8.98
N LEU A 38 7.37 -6.09 -7.85
CA LEU A 38 6.87 -5.16 -6.84
C LEU A 38 8.00 -4.43 -6.14
N GLU A 39 9.08 -5.12 -5.77
CA GLU A 39 10.28 -4.51 -5.19
C GLU A 39 10.86 -3.44 -6.13
N GLU A 40 10.97 -3.75 -7.42
CA GLU A 40 11.43 -2.79 -8.43
C GLU A 40 10.48 -1.57 -8.54
N LYS A 41 9.17 -1.82 -8.64
CA LYS A 41 8.15 -0.76 -8.72
C LYS A 41 8.14 0.12 -7.47
N LEU A 42 8.43 -0.44 -6.30
CA LEU A 42 8.37 0.22 -5.01
C LEU A 42 9.73 0.74 -4.53
N LYS A 43 10.82 0.61 -5.31
CA LYS A 43 12.18 0.97 -4.84
C LYS A 43 12.30 2.40 -4.32
N ASN A 44 11.52 3.33 -4.87
CA ASN A 44 11.52 4.74 -4.48
C ASN A 44 10.40 5.09 -3.48
N SER A 45 9.65 4.09 -3.00
CA SER A 45 8.51 4.23 -2.12
C SER A 45 8.78 3.56 -0.78
N SER A 46 9.70 4.12 0.02
CA SER A 46 10.08 3.58 1.34
C SER A 46 8.92 3.43 2.34
N HIS A 47 7.81 4.12 2.11
CA HIS A 47 6.59 4.04 2.89
C HIS A 47 5.66 2.89 2.48
N LYS A 48 5.99 2.15 1.41
CA LYS A 48 5.24 0.98 0.97
C LYS A 48 5.98 -0.27 1.43
N LYS A 49 5.29 -1.15 2.13
CA LYS A 49 5.82 -2.44 2.59
C LYS A 49 5.09 -3.56 1.89
N ILE A 50 5.84 -4.51 1.32
CA ILE A 50 5.30 -5.75 0.78
C ILE A 50 5.13 -6.73 1.93
N LEU A 51 3.94 -7.27 2.10
CA LEU A 51 3.61 -8.31 3.06
C LEU A 51 3.88 -9.69 2.43
N ASN A 52 5.16 -10.05 2.37
CA ASN A 52 5.63 -11.32 1.79
C ASN A 52 5.65 -12.48 2.80
N SER A 53 5.12 -12.28 4.01
CA SER A 53 5.06 -13.29 5.05
C SER A 53 3.70 -13.27 5.73
N LYS A 54 3.06 -14.43 5.85
CA LYS A 54 1.76 -14.58 6.52
C LYS A 54 1.79 -14.33 8.04
N ILE A 55 2.97 -14.39 8.66
CA ILE A 55 3.16 -14.16 10.10
C ILE A 55 3.44 -12.69 10.45
N ASP A 56 3.45 -11.80 9.46
CA ASP A 56 3.62 -10.37 9.70
C ASP A 56 2.48 -9.81 10.56
N SER A 57 2.82 -9.13 11.65
CA SER A 57 1.84 -8.61 12.61
C SER A 57 0.89 -7.56 12.01
N ILE A 58 1.25 -6.94 10.89
CA ILE A 58 0.38 -6.02 10.14
C ILE A 58 -0.93 -6.71 9.72
N TRP A 59 -0.89 -8.02 9.44
CA TRP A 59 -2.08 -8.79 9.08
C TRP A 59 -3.16 -8.80 10.17
N ASN A 60 -2.80 -8.58 11.43
CA ASN A 60 -3.78 -8.50 12.51
C ASN A 60 -4.78 -7.36 12.34
N SER A 61 -4.40 -6.32 11.60
CA SER A 61 -5.26 -5.16 11.32
C SER A 61 -5.63 -5.08 9.85
N TRP A 62 -4.66 -5.24 8.95
CA TRP A 62 -4.86 -5.02 7.51
C TRP A 62 -5.93 -5.92 6.88
N LYS A 63 -6.04 -7.18 7.32
CA LYS A 63 -7.05 -8.10 6.79
C LYS A 63 -8.49 -7.66 7.09
N GLU A 64 -8.72 -6.80 8.09
CA GLU A 64 -10.06 -6.32 8.40
C GLU A 64 -10.63 -5.44 7.27
N PHE A 65 -9.78 -4.73 6.52
CA PHE A 65 -10.19 -4.00 5.30
C PHE A 65 -10.76 -4.93 4.22
N TYR A 66 -10.27 -6.16 4.16
CA TYR A 66 -10.77 -7.17 3.22
C TYR A 66 -12.22 -7.58 3.49
N GLY A 67 -12.68 -7.46 4.75
CA GLY A 67 -14.07 -7.76 5.12
C GLY A 67 -15.07 -6.68 4.70
N VAL A 68 -14.61 -5.48 4.34
CA VAL A 68 -15.47 -4.35 3.99
C VAL A 68 -15.35 -3.92 2.52
N GLU A 69 -14.22 -4.17 1.88
CA GLU A 69 -14.04 -3.93 0.45
C GLU A 69 -14.34 -5.16 -0.41
N THR A 70 -14.27 -5.01 -1.73
CA THR A 70 -14.43 -6.12 -2.69
C THR A 70 -13.33 -7.17 -2.51
N PRO A 71 -13.67 -8.39 -2.08
CA PRO A 71 -12.70 -9.46 -1.88
C PRO A 71 -12.25 -10.09 -3.21
N ILE A 72 -11.13 -10.81 -3.17
CA ILE A 72 -10.70 -11.70 -4.25
C ILE A 72 -11.65 -12.90 -4.29
N PRO A 73 -12.20 -13.27 -5.46
CA PRO A 73 -13.09 -14.43 -5.58
C PRO A 73 -12.45 -15.71 -5.05
N GLY A 74 -13.15 -16.41 -4.15
CA GLY A 74 -12.73 -17.68 -3.58
C GLY A 74 -11.67 -17.60 -2.48
N ILE A 75 -11.27 -16.39 -2.04
CA ILE A 75 -10.30 -16.19 -0.97
C ILE A 75 -10.98 -15.54 0.23
N SER A 76 -10.97 -16.20 1.39
CA SER A 76 -11.48 -15.64 2.64
C SER A 76 -10.49 -14.65 3.27
N LYS A 77 -10.98 -13.85 4.23
CA LYS A 77 -10.16 -12.91 5.02
C LYS A 77 -8.96 -13.60 5.69
N GLU A 78 -9.18 -14.80 6.21
CA GLU A 78 -8.18 -15.61 6.91
C GLU A 78 -7.16 -16.22 5.95
N GLN A 79 -7.56 -16.46 4.70
CA GLN A 79 -6.69 -17.00 3.65
C GLN A 79 -5.82 -15.94 2.99
N LEU A 80 -6.19 -14.65 3.10
CA LEU A 80 -5.49 -13.54 2.44
C LEU A 80 -3.98 -13.50 2.70
N PRO A 81 -3.47 -13.67 3.95
CA PRO A 81 -2.04 -13.65 4.21
C PRO A 81 -1.27 -14.76 3.47
N GLN A 82 -1.83 -15.99 3.47
CA GLN A 82 -1.25 -17.12 2.75
C GLN A 82 -1.32 -16.89 1.23
N TRP A 83 -2.46 -16.41 0.73
CA TRP A 83 -2.65 -16.10 -0.68
C TRP A 83 -1.63 -15.07 -1.18
N CYS A 84 -1.29 -14.06 -0.37
CA CYS A 84 -0.27 -13.09 -0.69
C CYS A 84 1.12 -13.71 -0.81
N GLU A 85 1.52 -14.53 0.15
CA GLU A 85 2.81 -15.25 0.14
C GLU A 85 2.95 -16.12 -1.12
N ASP A 86 1.91 -16.92 -1.42
CA ASP A 86 1.88 -17.81 -2.59
C ASP A 86 1.88 -17.03 -3.92
N SER A 87 1.09 -15.96 -4.00
CA SER A 87 0.96 -15.16 -5.22
C SER A 87 2.25 -14.38 -5.50
N LEU A 88 2.88 -13.81 -4.47
CA LEU A 88 4.14 -13.07 -4.58
C LEU A 88 5.30 -13.95 -5.07
N ALA A 89 5.36 -15.21 -4.62
CA ALA A 89 6.34 -16.19 -5.09
C ALA A 89 6.10 -16.62 -6.56
N GLY A 90 4.85 -16.52 -7.01
CA GLY A 90 4.42 -16.87 -8.36
C GLY A 90 4.85 -15.88 -9.45
N ARG A 91 4.42 -16.18 -10.68
CA ARG A 91 4.72 -15.42 -11.91
C ARG A 91 3.47 -15.00 -12.69
N ASP A 92 2.30 -15.18 -12.09
CA ASP A 92 1.01 -14.91 -12.73
C ASP A 92 0.73 -13.41 -12.75
N GLU A 93 1.08 -12.75 -13.86
CA GLU A 93 0.94 -11.31 -14.02
C GLU A 93 -0.52 -10.83 -13.95
N SER A 94 -1.50 -11.71 -14.20
CA SER A 94 -2.92 -11.35 -14.07
C SER A 94 -3.31 -11.00 -12.62
N LYS A 95 -2.51 -11.45 -11.64
CA LYS A 95 -2.71 -11.15 -10.22
C LYS A 95 -2.00 -9.89 -9.76
N PHE A 96 -1.21 -9.22 -10.61
CA PHE A 96 -0.35 -8.12 -10.17
C PHE A 96 -1.13 -7.01 -9.46
N ASP A 97 -2.28 -6.61 -9.99
CA ASP A 97 -3.10 -5.55 -9.39
C ASP A 97 -3.69 -5.98 -8.04
N LEU A 98 -4.13 -7.24 -7.93
CA LEU A 98 -4.64 -7.80 -6.68
C LEU A 98 -3.54 -7.91 -5.62
N VAL A 99 -2.34 -8.34 -6.02
CA VAL A 99 -1.18 -8.42 -5.12
C VAL A 99 -0.73 -7.02 -4.71
N PHE A 100 -0.70 -6.04 -5.63
CA PHE A 100 -0.39 -4.65 -5.31
C PHE A 100 -1.43 -4.06 -4.34
N LYS A 101 -2.72 -4.36 -4.53
CA LYS A 101 -3.79 -3.89 -3.65
C LYS A 101 -3.71 -4.52 -2.25
N TRP A 102 -3.58 -5.84 -2.18
CA TRP A 102 -3.80 -6.57 -0.93
C TRP A 102 -2.53 -6.96 -0.18
N CYS A 103 -1.41 -7.10 -0.89
CA CYS A 103 -0.14 -7.53 -0.31
C CYS A 103 0.87 -6.38 -0.17
N VAL A 104 0.48 -5.13 -0.49
CA VAL A 104 1.30 -3.95 -0.27
C VAL A 104 0.54 -2.98 0.61
N VAL A 105 1.16 -2.56 1.71
CA VAL A 105 0.58 -1.62 2.66
C VAL A 105 1.34 -0.32 2.71
N ASN A 106 0.65 0.76 3.06
CA ASN A 106 1.29 2.03 3.41
C ASN A 106 1.62 2.03 4.91
N VAL A 107 2.90 2.19 5.27
CA VAL A 107 3.37 2.21 6.67
C VAL A 107 3.52 3.63 7.23
N ARG A 108 3.14 4.65 6.46
CA ARG A 108 2.95 6.00 7.00
C ARG A 108 1.83 6.01 8.02
N SER A 109 1.97 6.88 9.00
CA SER A 109 0.84 7.38 9.77
C SER A 109 -0.11 8.16 8.87
N VAL A 110 -1.37 8.28 9.29
CA VAL A 110 -2.35 9.13 8.61
C VAL A 110 -1.84 10.58 8.53
N ARG A 111 -1.19 11.09 9.59
CA ARG A 111 -0.55 12.42 9.58
C ARG A 111 0.51 12.57 8.49
N GLU A 112 1.43 11.61 8.37
CA GLU A 112 2.48 11.63 7.35
C GLU A 112 1.87 11.57 5.95
N GLU A 113 0.86 10.74 5.74
CA GLU A 113 0.18 10.63 4.45
C GLU A 113 -0.57 11.91 4.07
N LEU A 114 -1.29 12.53 5.02
CA LEU A 114 -1.95 13.81 4.78
C LEU A 114 -0.96 14.92 4.41
N LYS A 115 0.17 15.02 5.13
CA LYS A 115 1.24 15.98 4.83
C LYS A 115 1.87 15.73 3.46
N ALA A 116 2.08 14.46 3.10
CA ALA A 116 2.60 14.10 1.77
C ALA A 116 1.66 14.50 0.63
N ASN A 117 0.35 14.61 0.92
CA ASN A 117 -0.68 15.10 0.00
C ASN A 117 -1.01 16.59 0.20
N SER A 118 -0.08 17.35 0.81
CA SER A 118 -0.20 18.81 1.04
C SER A 118 -1.47 19.22 1.80
N LYS A 119 -2.00 18.35 2.66
CA LYS A 119 -3.12 18.69 3.53
C LYS A 119 -2.63 19.36 4.80
N GLU A 120 -3.23 20.47 5.14
CA GLU A 120 -2.94 21.21 6.37
C GLU A 120 -3.84 20.71 7.50
N ILE A 121 -3.23 20.19 8.56
CA ILE A 121 -3.95 19.70 9.74
C ILE A 121 -4.29 20.89 10.64
N TRP A 122 -5.43 20.84 11.34
CA TRP A 122 -5.77 21.86 12.32
C TRP A 122 -4.69 21.98 13.41
N GLU A 123 -4.30 23.21 13.72
CA GLU A 123 -3.32 23.54 14.75
C GLU A 123 -4.01 24.06 16.03
N GLU A 124 -3.20 24.36 17.06
CA GLU A 124 -3.73 24.88 18.32
C GLU A 124 -4.57 26.15 18.11
N GLY A 125 -5.73 26.22 18.77
CA GLY A 125 -6.70 27.32 18.63
C GLY A 125 -7.71 27.20 17.48
N GLY A 126 -7.49 26.30 16.51
CA GLY A 126 -8.41 26.13 15.36
C GLY A 126 -9.59 25.16 15.58
N TRP A 127 -9.58 24.43 16.69
CA TRP A 127 -10.46 23.27 16.90
C TRP A 127 -11.92 23.62 17.17
N GLU A 128 -12.23 24.79 17.72
CA GLU A 128 -13.62 25.23 17.85
C GLU A 128 -14.28 25.43 16.49
N LYS A 129 -13.55 26.04 15.54
CA LYS A 129 -14.00 26.24 14.16
C LYS A 129 -14.10 24.91 13.40
N ALA A 130 -13.14 24.01 13.61
CA ALA A 130 -13.19 22.65 13.08
C ALA A 130 -14.45 21.92 13.56
N TRP A 131 -14.78 22.05 14.85
CA TRP A 131 -15.99 21.49 15.43
C TRP A 131 -17.26 22.09 14.84
N GLU A 132 -17.34 23.41 14.66
CA GLU A 132 -18.50 24.05 14.01
C GLU A 132 -18.73 23.47 12.61
N THR A 133 -17.65 23.29 11.84
CA THR A 133 -17.68 22.68 10.50
C THR A 133 -18.17 21.23 10.55
N TYR A 134 -17.63 20.43 11.46
CA TYR A 134 -18.08 19.05 11.69
C TYR A 134 -19.56 19.01 12.08
N ASN A 135 -19.98 19.79 13.06
CA ASN A 135 -21.33 19.72 13.61
C ASN A 135 -22.41 20.10 12.59
N GLN A 136 -22.09 21.01 11.67
CA GLN A 136 -22.97 21.38 10.55
C GLN A 136 -22.98 20.35 9.41
N GLY A 137 -21.85 19.67 9.17
CA GLY A 137 -21.65 18.80 8.00
C GLY A 137 -21.61 17.29 8.29
N LYS A 138 -21.81 16.86 9.54
CA LYS A 138 -21.59 15.46 9.97
C LYS A 138 -22.58 14.45 9.39
N ALA A 139 -23.70 14.87 8.83
CA ALA A 139 -24.72 13.97 8.29
C ALA A 139 -24.11 12.98 7.26
N GLY A 140 -24.19 11.68 7.54
CA GLY A 140 -23.63 10.62 6.70
C GLY A 140 -22.09 10.50 6.74
N GLY A 141 -21.45 11.19 7.69
CA GLY A 141 -20.01 11.20 7.92
C GLY A 141 -19.66 11.32 9.39
N GLU A 142 -20.57 10.88 10.26
CA GLU A 142 -20.46 10.95 11.71
C GLU A 142 -19.22 10.19 12.18
N ILE A 143 -18.60 10.71 13.23
CA ILE A 143 -17.54 10.01 13.95
C ILE A 143 -18.21 8.93 14.80
N GLU A 144 -17.88 7.67 14.52
CA GLU A 144 -18.53 6.53 15.19
C GLU A 144 -17.82 6.14 16.49
N ASP A 145 -16.60 6.65 16.70
CA ASP A 145 -15.80 6.44 17.92
C ASP A 145 -16.61 6.72 19.21
N GLU A 146 -16.67 5.69 20.05
CA GLU A 146 -17.43 5.71 21.31
C GLU A 146 -16.88 6.75 22.30
N THR A 147 -15.58 6.97 22.33
CA THR A 147 -14.95 7.96 23.23
C THR A 147 -15.37 9.36 22.83
N PHE A 148 -15.41 9.65 21.53
CA PHE A 148 -15.89 10.90 20.99
C PHE A 148 -17.39 11.10 21.22
N LYS A 149 -18.22 10.08 20.94
CA LYS A 149 -19.68 10.15 21.15
C LYS A 149 -20.07 10.39 22.61
N LYS A 150 -19.35 9.79 23.57
CA LYS A 150 -19.61 9.94 25.01
C LYS A 150 -19.52 11.39 25.51
N VAL A 151 -18.76 12.24 24.82
CA VAL A 151 -18.68 13.66 25.19
C VAL A 151 -20.04 14.35 25.01
N ASN A 152 -20.87 13.88 24.06
CA ASN A 152 -22.19 14.44 23.74
C ASN A 152 -22.16 15.99 23.63
N ALA A 153 -21.10 16.52 23.02
CA ALA A 153 -20.89 17.95 22.94
C ALA A 153 -21.97 18.60 22.06
N THR A 154 -22.66 19.58 22.63
CA THR A 154 -23.57 20.47 21.88
C THR A 154 -22.95 21.85 21.63
N GLN A 155 -21.92 22.20 22.40
CA GLN A 155 -21.24 23.50 22.37
C GLN A 155 -19.79 23.36 21.90
N LYS A 156 -19.26 24.40 21.25
CA LYS A 156 -17.92 24.39 20.65
C LYS A 156 -16.77 24.27 21.66
N GLN A 157 -16.97 24.77 22.88
CA GLN A 157 -15.97 24.69 23.96
C GLN A 157 -15.73 23.26 24.44
N GLN A 158 -16.71 22.37 24.23
CA GLN A 158 -16.59 20.94 24.54
C GLN A 158 -16.25 20.13 23.28
N GLY A 159 -16.88 20.46 22.16
CA GLY A 159 -16.74 19.73 20.90
C GLY A 159 -15.38 19.95 20.22
N GLY A 160 -14.81 21.15 20.30
CA GLY A 160 -13.48 21.44 19.76
C GLY A 160 -12.39 20.57 20.39
N PRO A 161 -12.24 20.56 21.74
CA PRO A 161 -11.31 19.67 22.42
C PRO A 161 -11.56 18.19 22.13
N ALA A 162 -12.82 17.74 22.12
CA ALA A 162 -13.14 16.35 21.81
C ALA A 162 -12.72 15.96 20.38
N LEU A 163 -12.95 16.84 19.40
CA LEU A 163 -12.53 16.63 18.03
C LEU A 163 -11.01 16.64 17.88
N LYS A 164 -10.31 17.54 18.59
CA LYS A 164 -8.85 17.54 18.67
C LYS A 164 -8.34 16.18 19.15
N THR A 165 -8.84 15.69 20.28
CA THR A 165 -8.42 14.41 20.87
C THR A 165 -8.69 13.24 19.93
N TRP A 166 -9.87 13.21 19.29
CA TRP A 166 -10.19 12.19 18.29
C TRP A 166 -9.20 12.25 17.12
N CYS A 167 -8.99 13.43 16.53
CA CYS A 167 -8.05 13.63 15.45
C CYS A 167 -6.62 13.23 15.83
N GLU A 168 -6.12 13.63 16.99
CA GLU A 168 -4.76 13.29 17.44
C GLU A 168 -4.57 11.77 17.60
N THR A 169 -5.58 11.09 18.15
CA THR A 169 -5.60 9.63 18.27
C THR A 169 -5.41 8.98 16.90
N TYR A 170 -6.22 9.35 15.92
CA TYR A 170 -6.25 8.68 14.62
C TYR A 170 -5.21 9.19 13.61
N LEU A 171 -4.70 10.41 13.78
CA LEU A 171 -3.58 10.94 13.00
C LEU A 171 -2.27 10.17 13.27
N SER A 172 -2.12 9.60 14.47
CA SER A 172 -0.94 8.81 14.85
C SER A 172 -0.97 7.38 14.29
N LYS A 173 -2.17 6.88 13.95
CA LYS A 173 -2.39 5.52 13.43
C LYS A 173 -1.74 5.35 12.06
N LYS A 174 -1.25 4.15 11.79
CA LYS A 174 -0.73 3.74 10.49
C LYS A 174 -1.86 3.53 9.49
N MET A 175 -1.58 3.78 8.22
CA MET A 175 -2.56 3.64 7.13
C MET A 175 -3.08 2.20 6.96
N TYR A 176 -2.38 1.20 7.48
CA TYR A 176 -2.84 -0.19 7.49
C TYR A 176 -3.65 -0.57 8.74
N GLU A 177 -3.74 0.32 9.75
CA GLU A 177 -4.54 0.06 10.93
C GLU A 177 -6.03 0.28 10.61
N PHE A 178 -6.83 -0.74 10.89
CA PHE A 178 -8.27 -0.72 10.70
C PHE A 178 -8.97 -0.01 11.85
N PHE A 179 -9.75 1.01 11.52
CA PHE A 179 -10.62 1.73 12.44
C PHE A 179 -11.76 2.41 11.66
N GLU A 180 -12.79 2.91 12.36
CA GLU A 180 -13.94 3.60 11.74
C GLU A 180 -14.57 2.80 10.57
N GLY A 181 -14.66 1.47 10.72
CA GLY A 181 -15.25 0.58 9.72
C GLY A 181 -14.48 0.53 8.38
N GLY A 182 -13.19 0.85 8.39
CA GLY A 182 -12.34 0.89 7.19
C GLY A 182 -12.36 2.23 6.46
N LYS A 183 -13.13 3.23 6.93
CA LYS A 183 -13.15 4.61 6.39
C LYS A 183 -12.26 5.56 7.18
N SER A 184 -11.24 4.98 7.80
CA SER A 184 -10.30 5.60 8.73
C SER A 184 -9.66 6.86 8.13
N TYR A 185 -9.05 6.71 6.96
CA TYR A 185 -8.38 7.81 6.29
C TYR A 185 -9.35 8.88 5.83
N GLU A 186 -10.47 8.53 5.18
CA GLU A 186 -11.39 9.55 4.62
C GLU A 186 -12.00 10.41 5.71
N LYS A 187 -12.38 9.82 6.86
CA LYS A 187 -12.95 10.60 7.97
C LYS A 187 -11.91 11.54 8.58
N VAL A 188 -10.70 11.05 8.84
CA VAL A 188 -9.61 11.90 9.38
C VAL A 188 -9.24 12.99 8.36
N ALA A 189 -9.15 12.64 7.09
CA ALA A 189 -8.89 13.60 6.01
C ALA A 189 -10.02 14.62 5.84
N LYS A 190 -11.27 14.28 6.18
CA LYS A 190 -12.41 15.19 6.10
C LYS A 190 -12.47 16.14 7.29
N TRP A 191 -12.23 15.64 8.50
CA TRP A 191 -12.53 16.37 9.74
C TRP A 191 -11.31 16.95 10.45
N CYS A 192 -10.11 16.42 10.21
CA CYS A 192 -8.89 16.85 10.89
C CYS A 192 -8.03 17.80 10.07
N VAL A 193 -8.41 18.11 8.84
CA VAL A 193 -7.70 19.04 7.96
C VAL A 193 -8.49 20.33 7.78
N LYS A 194 -7.76 21.43 7.53
CA LYS A 194 -8.36 22.69 7.11
C LYS A 194 -8.94 22.49 5.72
N SER A 195 -10.23 22.79 5.55
CA SER A 195 -10.84 22.85 4.23
C SER A 195 -10.10 23.90 3.41
N SER A 196 -9.62 23.53 2.24
CA SER A 196 -9.12 24.50 1.25
C SER A 196 -10.28 25.45 0.95
N SER A 197 -10.14 26.71 1.37
CA SER A 197 -11.04 27.79 0.98
C SER A 197 -10.77 28.19 -0.47
#